data_AF-A0A1I0E7Y3-F1
#
_entry.id   AF-A0A1I0E7Y3-F1
#
_cell.length_a   1.000
_cell.length_b   1.000
_cell.length_c   1.000
_cell.angle_alpha   90.00
_cell.angle_beta   90.00
_cell.angle_gamma   90.00
#
_symmetry.space_group_name_H-M   'P 1'
#
loop_
_entity.id
_entity.type
_entity.pdbx_description
1 polymer ?
#
loop_
_entity_poly.entity_id
_entity_poly.type
_entity_poly.pdbx_seq_one_letter_code
_entity_poly.pdbx_strand_id
1 'polypeptide(L)'
;MGKNYYLHLDKKGDEDISQAFDPVHIGKSSVGWYFSLHIYPHREIHDLDDWERLFNKDIVTIRDEYGNKTLPGDMMNIITVRCFGGKHTESNLEVAEVGINNLLRYRIDGDRCIGHGTGTWDLFVSDFS
;
A
#
# COMPACT_ATOMS: atom_id res chain seq x y z
N MET A 1 -6.65 14.18 -0.85
CA MET A 1 -5.44 14.07 0.00
C MET A 1 -5.19 12.58 0.22
N GLY A 2 -4.00 12.09 -0.09
CA GLY A 2 -3.59 10.71 0.15
C GLY A 2 -2.68 10.63 1.36
N LYS A 3 -2.40 9.41 1.84
CA LYS A 3 -1.45 9.15 2.92
C LYS A 3 -0.58 7.95 2.56
N ASN A 4 0.75 8.12 2.61
CA ASN A 4 1.72 7.05 2.41
C ASN A 4 2.02 6.31 3.73
N TYR A 5 2.35 5.02 3.63
CA TYR A 5 2.69 4.16 4.76
C TYR A 5 3.98 3.42 4.51
N TYR A 6 4.81 3.31 5.54
CA TYR A 6 6.17 2.80 5.46
C TYR A 6 6.42 1.75 6.53
N LEU A 7 7.18 0.72 6.18
CA LEU A 7 7.74 -0.27 7.10
C LEU A 7 9.18 0.13 7.43
N HIS A 8 9.46 0.25 8.72
CA HIS A 8 10.77 0.52 9.27
C HIS A 8 11.33 -0.72 9.98
N LEU A 9 12.63 -0.95 9.87
CA LEU A 9 13.32 -1.97 10.64
C LEU A 9 13.84 -1.35 11.94
N ASP A 10 13.53 -1.96 13.07
CA ASP A 10 14.10 -1.52 14.33
C ASP A 10 15.59 -1.91 14.37
N LYS A 11 16.48 -0.91 14.54
CA LYS A 11 17.95 -1.00 14.49
C LYS A 11 18.62 -2.01 15.44
N LYS A 12 17.87 -2.86 16.15
CA LYS A 12 18.39 -3.85 17.09
C LYS A 12 18.80 -5.19 16.46
N GLY A 13 18.59 -5.39 15.16
CA GLY A 13 19.05 -6.58 14.43
C GLY A 13 19.79 -6.19 13.16
N ASP A 14 21.09 -6.52 13.13
CA ASP A 14 22.01 -6.47 11.99
C ASP A 14 22.14 -5.12 11.25
N GLU A 15 23.24 -4.41 11.52
CA GLU A 15 23.55 -3.11 10.90
C GLU A 15 23.60 -3.20 9.36
N ASP A 16 23.97 -4.36 8.80
CA ASP A 16 24.06 -4.60 7.36
C ASP A 16 22.70 -4.68 6.64
N ILE A 17 21.63 -5.10 7.33
CA ILE A 17 20.28 -5.19 6.75
C ILE A 17 19.56 -3.83 6.83
N SER A 18 19.89 -3.02 7.83
CA SER A 18 19.17 -1.78 8.17
C SER A 18 19.42 -0.60 7.22
N GLN A 19 20.52 -0.56 6.47
CA GLN A 19 20.96 0.68 5.81
C GLN A 19 20.55 0.84 4.35
N ALA A 20 20.22 -0.23 3.62
CA ALA A 20 20.05 -0.09 2.18
C ALA A 20 18.69 0.52 1.78
N PHE A 21 17.62 0.33 2.57
CA PHE A 21 16.25 0.66 2.15
C PHE A 21 15.24 0.89 3.28
N ASP A 22 15.66 1.30 4.47
CA ASP A 22 14.73 1.75 5.52
C ASP A 22 14.45 3.26 5.37
N PRO A 23 13.19 3.69 5.13
CA PRO A 23 11.97 2.89 5.08
C PRO A 23 11.65 2.19 3.77
N VAL A 24 10.94 1.05 3.87
CA VAL A 24 10.30 0.37 2.73
C VAL A 24 8.88 0.92 2.56
N HIS A 25 8.51 1.33 1.35
CA HIS A 25 7.18 1.87 1.07
C HIS A 25 6.15 0.73 0.99
N ILE A 26 5.15 0.73 1.88
CA ILE A 26 4.04 -0.24 1.84
C ILE A 26 3.06 0.15 0.74
N GLY A 27 2.78 1.46 0.63
CA GLY A 27 1.85 1.98 -0.36
C GLY A 27 1.09 3.22 0.10
N LYS A 28 0.10 3.60 -0.70
CA LYS A 28 -0.64 4.86 -0.55
C LYS A 28 -2.14 4.63 -0.41
N SER A 29 -2.73 5.28 0.57
CA SER A 29 -4.18 5.40 0.75
C SER A 29 -4.67 6.72 0.16
N SER A 30 -5.39 6.68 -0.95
CA SER A 30 -6.01 7.86 -1.56
C SER A 30 -7.53 7.86 -1.37
N VAL A 31 -8.11 9.02 -1.01
CA VAL A 31 -9.56 9.17 -0.82
C VAL A 31 -10.30 8.83 -2.11
N GLY A 32 -11.25 7.90 -2.04
CA GLY A 32 -12.01 7.46 -3.21
C GLY A 32 -11.33 6.41 -4.06
N TRP A 33 -10.16 5.90 -3.65
CA TRP A 33 -9.39 4.90 -4.38
C TRP A 33 -9.15 3.65 -3.54
N TYR A 34 -8.96 2.53 -4.24
CA TYR A 34 -8.33 1.34 -3.70
C TYR A 34 -6.96 1.70 -3.11
N PHE A 35 -6.51 0.95 -2.10
CA PHE A 35 -5.16 1.11 -1.58
C PHE A 35 -4.17 0.72 -2.66
N SER A 36 -3.21 1.58 -2.95
CA SER A 36 -2.17 1.29 -3.94
C SER A 36 -1.02 0.60 -3.19
N LEU A 37 -1.02 -0.74 -3.21
CA LEU A 37 -0.06 -1.59 -2.49
C LEU A 37 1.22 -1.72 -3.33
N HIS A 38 2.35 -1.29 -2.78
CA HIS A 38 3.64 -1.47 -3.44
C HIS A 38 4.10 -2.92 -3.28
N ILE A 39 4.54 -3.53 -4.38
CA ILE A 39 5.19 -4.84 -4.37
C ILE A 39 6.61 -4.76 -4.88
N TYR A 40 7.46 -5.63 -4.34
CA TYR A 40 8.87 -5.72 -4.65
C TYR A 40 9.21 -7.16 -5.02
N PRO A 41 8.95 -7.60 -6.27
CA PRO A 41 9.22 -8.98 -6.69
C PRO A 41 10.67 -9.40 -6.46
N HIS A 42 11.62 -8.47 -6.65
CA HIS A 42 13.05 -8.70 -6.41
C HIS A 42 13.42 -8.90 -4.91
N ARG A 43 12.47 -8.68 -3.99
CA ARG A 43 12.60 -8.89 -2.54
C ARG A 43 11.62 -9.92 -2.01
N GLU A 44 11.02 -10.69 -2.91
CA GLU A 44 10.03 -11.70 -2.55
C GLU A 44 8.76 -11.13 -1.87
N ILE A 45 8.40 -9.87 -2.19
CA ILE A 45 7.14 -9.26 -1.77
C ILE A 45 6.26 -9.12 -3.01
N HIS A 46 5.31 -10.04 -3.18
CA HIS A 46 4.48 -10.13 -4.38
C HIS A 46 3.02 -9.71 -4.15
N ASP A 47 2.56 -9.74 -2.91
CA ASP A 47 1.17 -9.47 -2.57
C ASP A 47 0.99 -9.01 -1.12
N LEU A 48 -0.27 -8.91 -0.68
CA LEU A 48 -0.64 -8.51 0.68
C LEU A 48 -0.31 -9.57 1.73
N ASP A 49 -0.30 -10.86 1.38
CA ASP A 49 0.00 -11.93 2.32
C ASP A 49 1.49 -11.88 2.71
N ASP A 50 2.37 -11.58 1.74
CA ASP A 50 3.79 -11.34 2.02
C ASP A 50 3.98 -10.13 2.96
N TRP A 51 3.23 -9.05 2.75
CA TRP A 51 3.24 -7.90 3.64
C TRP A 51 2.72 -8.21 5.04
N GLU A 52 1.63 -8.95 5.16
CA GLU A 52 1.08 -9.37 6.46
C GLU A 52 2.13 -10.15 7.27
N ARG A 53 2.87 -11.07 6.63
CA ARG A 53 3.98 -11.78 7.29
C ARG A 53 5.07 -10.82 7.76
N LEU A 54 5.36 -9.75 7.02
CA LEU A 54 6.34 -8.74 7.42
C LEU A 54 5.83 -7.89 8.59
N PHE A 55 4.56 -7.45 8.56
CA PHE A 55 3.96 -6.62 9.60
C PHE A 55 3.97 -7.28 10.98
N ASN A 56 3.92 -8.62 11.02
CA ASN A 56 3.89 -9.40 12.25
C ASN A 56 5.28 -9.76 12.81
N LYS A 57 6.37 -9.23 12.23
CA LYS A 57 7.72 -9.44 12.79
C LYS A 57 7.97 -8.48 13.97
N ASP A 58 8.58 -8.98 15.03
CA ASP A 58 8.90 -8.16 16.23
C ASP A 58 9.93 -7.05 15.98
N ILE A 59 10.63 -7.11 14.86
CA ILE A 59 11.70 -6.17 14.48
C ILE A 59 11.21 -5.05 13.55
N VAL A 60 9.90 -4.90 13.33
CA VAL A 60 9.37 -3.88 12.41
C VAL A 60 8.44 -2.89 13.10
N THR A 61 8.47 -1.65 12.62
CA THR A 61 7.49 -0.62 12.98
C THR A 61 6.85 -0.07 11.71
N ILE A 62 5.51 0.00 11.66
CA ILE A 62 4.78 0.66 10.57
C ILE A 62 4.53 2.12 10.94
N ARG A 63 4.81 3.05 10.02
CA ARG A 63 4.56 4.49 10.21
C ARG A 63 3.88 5.10 9.00
N ASP A 64 3.03 6.10 9.22
CA ASP A 64 2.57 6.95 8.13
C ASP A 64 3.64 7.98 7.73
N GLU A 65 3.38 8.73 6.65
CA GLU A 65 4.27 9.78 6.15
C GLU A 65 4.55 10.92 7.15
N TYR A 66 3.77 11.02 8.22
CA TYR A 66 3.96 11.99 9.29
C TYR A 66 4.72 11.38 10.50
N GLY A 67 5.14 10.12 10.40
CA GLY A 67 5.85 9.39 11.45
C GLY A 67 4.93 8.79 12.53
N ASN A 68 3.61 8.85 12.38
CA ASN A 68 2.69 8.26 13.34
C ASN A 68 2.72 6.73 13.20
N LYS A 69 2.81 6.03 14.34
CA LYS A 69 2.79 4.57 14.37
C LYS A 69 1.42 4.04 13.97
N THR A 70 1.41 2.97 13.17
CA THR A 70 0.22 2.21 12.79
C THR A 70 0.40 0.77 13.26
N LEU A 71 -0.61 0.17 13.88
CA LEU A 71 -0.53 -1.24 14.29
C LEU A 71 -0.72 -2.15 13.06
N PRO A 72 -0.16 -3.38 13.05
CA PRO A 72 -0.36 -4.33 11.96
C PRO A 72 -1.83 -4.54 11.58
N GLY A 73 -2.71 -4.74 12.57
CA GLY A 73 -4.15 -4.91 12.33
C GLY A 73 -4.81 -3.65 11.74
N ASP A 74 -4.39 -2.46 12.16
CA ASP A 74 -4.90 -1.20 11.59
C ASP A 74 -4.43 -1.04 10.15
N MET A 75 -3.18 -1.41 9.85
CA MET A 75 -2.64 -1.38 8.48
C MET A 75 -3.43 -2.31 7.57
N MET A 76 -3.73 -3.54 8.02
CA MET A 76 -4.59 -4.47 7.29
C MET A 76 -5.98 -3.90 7.04
N ASN A 77 -6.60 -3.26 8.04
CA ASN A 77 -7.89 -2.60 7.89
C ASN A 77 -7.84 -1.44 6.87
N ILE A 78 -6.77 -0.63 6.90
CA ILE A 78 -6.56 0.49 5.95
C ILE A 78 -6.50 0.00 4.50
N ILE A 79 -5.91 -1.18 4.27
CA ILE A 79 -5.75 -1.78 2.95
C ILE A 79 -7.06 -2.45 2.49
N THR A 80 -7.73 -3.20 3.37
CA THR A 80 -8.80 -4.15 2.99
C THR A 80 -10.22 -3.67 3.27
N VAL A 81 -10.41 -2.70 4.16
CA VAL A 81 -11.74 -2.23 4.60
C VAL A 81 -11.95 -0.78 4.17
N ARG A 82 -11.94 -0.55 2.86
CA ARG A 82 -12.12 0.79 2.28
C ARG A 82 -13.52 0.98 1.72
N CYS A 83 -13.99 2.22 1.75
CA CYS A 83 -15.22 2.66 1.09
C CYS A 83 -15.15 4.16 0.75
N PHE A 84 -16.01 4.60 -0.16
CA PHE A 84 -16.14 6.02 -0.48
C PHE A 84 -17.59 6.42 -0.71
N GLY A 85 -18.11 7.32 0.13
CA GLY A 85 -19.48 7.83 0.02
C GLY A 85 -19.65 9.05 -0.89
N GLY A 86 -18.60 9.46 -1.60
CA GLY A 86 -18.61 10.64 -2.46
C GLY A 86 -18.96 10.34 -3.92
N LYS A 87 -18.83 11.36 -4.76
CA LYS A 87 -18.97 11.24 -6.22
C LYS A 87 -17.60 11.26 -6.89
N HIS A 88 -17.45 10.52 -7.97
CA HIS A 88 -16.26 10.57 -8.82
C HIS A 88 -16.36 11.69 -9.84
N THR A 89 -15.21 12.25 -10.24
CA THR A 89 -15.15 13.20 -11.35
C THR A 89 -15.04 12.44 -12.68
N GLU A 90 -15.42 13.07 -13.79
CA GLU A 90 -15.22 12.49 -15.13
C GLU A 90 -13.75 12.14 -15.38
N SER A 91 -12.83 13.03 -14.99
CA SER A 91 -11.39 12.81 -15.08
C SER A 91 -10.89 11.58 -14.30
N ASN A 92 -11.55 11.20 -13.20
CA ASN A 92 -11.20 9.97 -12.51
C ASN A 92 -11.57 8.74 -13.35
N LEU A 93 -12.72 8.78 -14.01
CA LEU A 93 -13.26 7.66 -14.79
C LEU A 93 -12.53 7.47 -16.14
N GLU A 94 -11.79 8.45 -16.61
CA GLU A 94 -10.92 8.32 -17.78
C GLU A 94 -9.76 7.33 -17.53
N VAL A 95 -9.20 7.34 -16.31
CA VAL A 95 -7.99 6.59 -15.94
C VAL A 95 -8.25 5.39 -15.02
N ALA A 96 -9.48 5.25 -14.52
CA ALA A 96 -9.86 4.25 -13.54
C ALA A 96 -11.22 3.63 -13.89
N GLU A 97 -11.58 2.58 -13.14
CA GLU A 97 -12.90 1.99 -13.15
C GLU A 97 -13.50 2.00 -11.73
N VAL A 98 -14.83 2.01 -11.64
CA VAL A 98 -15.52 1.94 -10.34
C VAL A 98 -15.55 0.49 -9.89
N GLY A 99 -14.91 0.20 -8.76
CA GLY A 99 -14.91 -1.10 -8.10
C GLY A 99 -15.94 -1.21 -6.98
N ILE A 100 -15.70 -2.15 -6.06
CA ILE A 100 -16.57 -2.37 -4.90
C ILE A 100 -16.52 -1.17 -3.94
N ASN A 101 -17.56 -1.02 -3.13
CA ASN A 101 -17.67 0.05 -2.13
C ASN A 101 -17.49 1.47 -2.70
N ASN A 102 -17.81 1.65 -3.99
CA ASN A 102 -17.70 2.92 -4.73
C ASN A 102 -16.27 3.50 -4.70
N LEU A 103 -15.27 2.63 -4.71
CA LEU A 103 -13.86 3.01 -4.82
C LEU A 103 -13.38 2.91 -6.25
N LEU A 104 -12.47 3.78 -6.65
CA LEU A 104 -11.80 3.74 -7.93
C LEU A 104 -10.63 2.76 -7.90
N ARG A 105 -10.57 1.92 -8.93
CA ARG A 105 -9.50 0.97 -9.21
C ARG A 105 -8.72 1.44 -10.41
N TYR A 106 -7.39 1.45 -10.28
CA TYR A 106 -6.54 1.79 -11.42
C TYR A 106 -6.68 0.72 -12.49
N ARG A 107 -6.69 1.08 -13.77
CA ARG A 107 -6.59 0.08 -14.84
C ARG A 107 -5.20 -0.56 -14.80
N ILE A 108 -5.13 -1.87 -15.08
CA ILE A 108 -3.85 -2.56 -15.26
C ILE A 108 -3.21 -2.04 -16.54
N ASP A 109 -2.07 -1.36 -16.39
CA ASP A 109 -1.29 -0.80 -17.49
C ASP A 109 0.03 -1.57 -17.73
N GLY A 110 0.41 -2.46 -16.80
CA GLY A 110 1.63 -3.25 -16.87
C GLY A 110 2.91 -2.48 -16.55
N ASP A 111 2.80 -1.19 -16.22
CA ASP A 111 3.93 -0.31 -15.86
C ASP A 111 3.81 0.15 -14.40
N ARG A 112 2.69 0.77 -14.04
CA ARG A 112 2.43 1.23 -12.67
C ARG A 112 1.59 0.23 -11.91
N CYS A 113 0.38 -0.03 -12.41
CA CYS A 113 -0.55 -0.99 -11.85
C CYS A 113 -0.41 -2.30 -12.63
N ILE A 114 0.13 -3.32 -11.97
CA ILE A 114 0.40 -4.61 -12.61
C ILE A 114 -0.64 -5.68 -12.27
N GLY A 115 -1.57 -5.37 -11.37
CA GLY A 115 -2.57 -6.31 -10.94
C GLY A 115 -3.53 -5.76 -9.91
N HIS A 116 -4.47 -6.62 -9.52
CA HIS A 116 -5.56 -6.29 -8.64
C HIS A 116 -5.58 -7.28 -7.48
N GLY A 117 -5.68 -6.75 -6.28
CA GLY A 117 -5.96 -7.56 -5.11
C GLY A 117 -7.38 -8.12 -5.13
N THR A 118 -7.62 -9.13 -4.31
CA THR A 118 -8.95 -9.73 -4.09
C THR A 118 -9.90 -8.80 -3.33
N GLY A 119 -9.38 -7.79 -2.63
CA GLY A 119 -10.13 -6.82 -1.85
C GLY A 119 -10.04 -5.39 -2.39
N THR A 120 -9.98 -4.40 -1.50
CA THR A 120 -9.95 -2.98 -1.85
C THR A 120 -8.55 -2.42 -2.10
N TRP A 121 -7.69 -3.20 -2.76
CA TRP A 121 -6.30 -2.83 -3.03
C TRP A 121 -5.84 -3.27 -4.44
N ASP A 122 -4.85 -2.57 -4.96
CA ASP A 122 -4.25 -2.75 -6.27
C ASP A 122 -2.73 -2.94 -6.14
N LEU A 123 -2.12 -3.68 -7.06
CA LEU A 123 -0.69 -4.04 -7.06
C LEU A 123 0.12 -3.06 -7.88
N PHE A 124 1.08 -2.40 -7.26
CA PHE A 124 1.94 -1.40 -7.88
C PHE A 124 3.42 -1.76 -7.77
N VAL A 125 4.18 -1.55 -8.84
CA VAL A 125 5.65 -1.74 -8.85
C VAL A 125 6.42 -0.43 -8.82
N SER A 126 5.77 0.68 -9.18
CA SER A 126 6.36 2.01 -9.29
C SER A 126 5.96 2.91 -8.12
N ASP A 127 6.77 3.94 -7.85
CA ASP A 127 6.48 4.95 -6.85
C ASP A 127 5.26 5.80 -7.23
N PHE A 128 4.48 6.18 -6.22
CA PHE A 128 3.25 6.94 -6.38
C PHE A 128 3.57 8.44 -6.45
N SER A 129 3.09 9.10 -7.51
CA SER A 129 3.07 10.57 -7.60
C SER A 129 1.88 11.18 -6.85
#